data_AF-A0A453FTA2-F1
#
_entry.id   AF-A0A453FTA2-F1
#
_cell.length_a   1.000
_cell.length_b   1.000
_cell.length_c   1.000
_cell.angle_alpha   90.00
_cell.angle_beta   90.00
_cell.angle_gamma   90.00
#
_symmetry.space_group_name_H-M   'P 1'
#
loop_
_entity.id
_entity.type
_entity.pdbx_description
1 polymer ?
#
loop_
_entity_poly.entity_id
_entity_poly.type
_entity_poly.pdbx_seq_one_letter_code
_entity_poly.pdbx_strand_id
1 'polypeptide(L)'
;KLLTEDFMWNNLTGNIPKEIGNITTLTLITLNGNQLSGSLPDEIGYLQKLNRLQIDQNQISGPIPKSFGNLTSMKHFHMNNNSLSGRIPPELFRLPVLLHLLVDTNNLSGPLPPELAETRSLKILQADNNNFSGSSIPAVYNNIRTLLKLSLRNCSLQGVIPDLSGIPDLGYLDLSWNQLTGSIPTNKLASNVTKIDLSHNFLNGTIPANFSGLPNLQFLSFEANNLSGAVPSTIWSGITFTGNRSLLLDFQNNSLDTIPDAFEPPKAVTLLLSGNRVCDTSNPARAAGLCQPASVNDAPSGHGPQVNLNCAPCPTDRNYEYNPSSPIPCFCAVPLGVGFRLKSPGIADFRSYKEAFEIDSTSVLDLSVYQLYIEQYTWEAGPRLNMHLKLFPNNTNLFTISEVMRLRQLLAGWQITLSDIFGPYELLNFTLGSYGDDFPTVVSSGLNKGALAGILTGTIIAAIAVSVVSTLFIVRRRSKRRTVSRRSCKSVFRQD
;
A
#
# COMPACT_ATOMS: atom_id res chain seq x y z
N LYS A 1 -25.74 8.27 -1.29
CA LYS A 1 -25.17 8.02 -2.63
C LYS A 1 -23.69 8.41 -2.57
N LEU A 2 -22.79 7.43 -2.56
CA LEU A 2 -21.37 7.68 -2.80
C LEU A 2 -21.26 8.28 -4.22
N LEU A 3 -20.72 9.49 -4.33
CA LEU A 3 -20.23 9.98 -5.62
C LEU A 3 -18.84 9.35 -5.77
N THR A 4 -18.81 8.14 -6.32
CA THR A 4 -17.59 7.46 -6.76
C THR A 4 -17.43 7.81 -8.23
N GLU A 5 -16.72 8.89 -8.55
CA GLU A 5 -16.27 9.13 -9.92
C GLU A 5 -14.86 8.54 -10.04
N ASP A 6 -14.77 7.39 -10.71
CA ASP A 6 -13.51 6.70 -10.98
C ASP A 6 -12.80 7.40 -12.13
N PHE A 7 -11.78 8.19 -11.79
CA PHE A 7 -10.89 8.87 -12.74
C PHE A 7 -9.52 8.20 -12.81
N MET A 8 -9.36 6.99 -12.28
CA MET A 8 -8.07 6.29 -12.26
C MET A 8 -7.60 5.92 -13.66
N TRP A 9 -6.29 5.85 -13.89
CA TRP A 9 -5.69 5.29 -15.11
C TRP A 9 -6.17 5.93 -16.42
N ASN A 10 -6.25 7.26 -16.40
CA ASN A 10 -6.59 8.08 -17.56
C ASN A 10 -5.39 8.94 -17.99
N ASN A 11 -5.56 9.74 -19.03
CA ASN A 11 -4.58 10.75 -19.44
C ASN A 11 -5.02 12.17 -18.99
N LEU A 12 -5.59 12.30 -17.79
CA LEU A 12 -5.97 13.62 -17.26
C LEU A 12 -4.72 14.43 -16.96
N THR A 13 -4.74 15.70 -17.36
CA THR A 13 -3.64 16.66 -17.19
C THR A 13 -4.11 17.89 -16.41
N GLY A 14 -3.17 18.77 -16.05
CA GLY A 14 -3.46 19.99 -15.31
C GLY A 14 -3.48 19.78 -13.80
N ASN A 15 -3.97 20.77 -13.07
CA ASN A 15 -3.89 20.79 -11.60
C ASN A 15 -5.18 20.29 -10.96
N ILE A 16 -5.09 19.81 -9.71
CA ILE A 16 -6.27 19.59 -8.88
C ILE A 16 -6.85 20.97 -8.51
N PRO A 17 -8.09 21.30 -8.90
CA PRO A 17 -8.67 22.62 -8.66
C PRO A 17 -9.00 22.79 -7.18
N LYS A 18 -8.74 23.98 -6.63
CA LYS A 18 -9.07 24.33 -5.23
C LYS A 18 -10.56 24.21 -4.92
N GLU A 19 -11.41 24.38 -5.94
CA GLU A 19 -12.87 24.29 -5.85
C GLU A 19 -13.34 22.90 -5.37
N ILE A 20 -12.50 21.85 -5.45
CA ILE A 20 -12.78 20.54 -4.87
C ILE A 20 -13.12 20.63 -3.38
N GLY A 21 -12.51 21.59 -2.66
CA GLY A 21 -12.77 21.85 -1.25
C GLY A 21 -14.21 22.31 -0.94
N ASN A 22 -14.96 22.76 -1.95
CA ASN A 22 -16.38 23.13 -1.78
C ASN A 22 -17.30 21.90 -1.68
N ILE A 23 -16.85 20.72 -2.10
CA ILE A 23 -17.65 19.49 -2.14
C ILE A 23 -17.48 18.72 -0.82
N THR A 24 -17.89 19.34 0.29
CA THR A 24 -17.69 18.83 1.67
C THR A 24 -18.36 17.47 1.97
N THR A 25 -19.14 16.94 1.03
CA THR A 25 -19.73 15.60 1.09
C THR A 25 -18.82 14.50 0.55
N LEU A 26 -17.68 14.84 -0.08
CA LEU A 26 -16.74 13.85 -0.61
C LEU A 26 -16.21 12.94 0.49
N THR A 27 -16.26 11.63 0.22
CA THR A 27 -15.68 10.59 1.09
C THR A 27 -14.44 9.97 0.45
N LEU A 28 -14.32 10.03 -0.87
CA LEU A 28 -13.27 9.41 -1.65
C LEU A 28 -12.82 10.35 -2.77
N ILE A 29 -11.51 10.47 -2.98
CA ILE A 29 -10.91 11.08 -4.18
C ILE A 29 -9.91 10.07 -4.74
N THR A 30 -10.15 9.59 -5.96
CA THR A 30 -9.29 8.65 -6.69
C THR A 30 -8.89 9.22 -8.04
N LEU A 31 -7.63 9.64 -8.15
CA LEU A 31 -7.03 10.29 -9.32
C LEU A 31 -5.71 9.62 -9.75
N ASN A 32 -5.39 8.45 -9.19
CA ASN A 32 -4.13 7.76 -9.44
C ASN A 32 -3.96 7.31 -10.89
N GLY A 33 -2.70 7.24 -11.35
CA GLY A 33 -2.36 6.82 -12.71
C GLY A 33 -2.78 7.83 -13.79
N ASN A 34 -2.54 9.12 -13.56
CA ASN A 34 -2.82 10.20 -14.50
C ASN A 34 -1.55 11.04 -14.77
N GLN A 35 -1.71 12.19 -15.44
CA GLN A 35 -0.66 13.16 -15.72
C GLN A 35 -0.93 14.50 -15.02
N LEU A 36 -1.58 14.46 -13.84
CA LEU A 36 -1.89 15.65 -13.05
C LEU A 36 -0.60 16.27 -12.49
N SER A 37 -0.54 17.59 -12.44
CA SER A 37 0.63 18.35 -12.00
C SER A 37 0.23 19.51 -11.09
N GLY A 38 1.19 20.38 -10.76
CA GLY A 38 1.00 21.47 -9.80
C GLY A 38 0.93 20.98 -8.35
N SER A 39 0.63 21.89 -7.43
CA SER A 39 0.60 21.60 -5.99
C SER A 39 -0.76 21.12 -5.50
N LEU A 40 -0.75 20.38 -4.39
CA LEU A 40 -1.97 20.05 -3.66
C LEU A 40 -2.62 21.32 -3.10
N PRO A 41 -3.92 21.57 -3.36
CA PRO A 41 -4.62 22.72 -2.80
C PRO A 41 -4.87 22.54 -1.29
N ASP A 42 -4.63 23.61 -0.52
CA ASP A 42 -4.93 23.64 0.92
C ASP A 42 -6.41 23.35 1.22
N GLU A 43 -7.30 23.69 0.28
CA GLU A 43 -8.75 23.55 0.39
C GLU A 43 -9.24 22.09 0.47
N ILE A 44 -8.43 21.11 0.08
CA ILE A 44 -8.74 19.70 0.37
C ILE A 44 -8.91 19.51 1.88
N GLY A 45 -8.17 20.25 2.71
CA GLY A 45 -8.30 20.24 4.18
C GLY A 45 -9.68 20.61 4.73
N TYR A 46 -10.60 21.11 3.89
CA TYR A 46 -12.00 21.38 4.29
C TYR A 46 -12.91 20.14 4.22
N LEU A 47 -12.45 19.05 3.61
CA LEU A 47 -13.23 17.85 3.33
C LEU A 47 -13.25 16.88 4.52
N GLN A 48 -13.87 17.26 5.64
CA GLN A 48 -13.85 16.48 6.88
C GLN A 48 -14.42 15.05 6.77
N LYS A 49 -15.23 14.76 5.74
CA LYS A 49 -15.77 13.42 5.45
C LYS A 49 -14.86 12.56 4.57
N LEU A 50 -13.81 13.15 4.00
CA LEU A 50 -12.86 12.46 3.14
C LEU A 50 -12.11 11.43 3.96
N ASN A 51 -12.25 10.16 3.57
CA ASN A 51 -11.59 9.04 4.23
C ASN A 51 -10.43 8.46 3.41
N ARG A 52 -10.35 8.81 2.12
CA ARG A 52 -9.31 8.31 1.23
C ARG A 52 -8.98 9.34 0.15
N LEU A 53 -7.69 9.63 0.03
CA LEU A 53 -7.09 10.42 -1.05
C LEU A 53 -6.04 9.55 -1.76
N GLN A 54 -6.34 9.15 -2.99
CA GLN A 54 -5.44 8.40 -3.87
C GLN A 54 -5.09 9.25 -5.08
N ILE A 55 -3.84 9.68 -5.14
CA ILE A 55 -3.30 10.54 -6.20
C ILE A 55 -1.96 9.99 -6.72
N ASP A 56 -1.63 8.75 -6.34
CA ASP A 56 -0.35 8.13 -6.68
C ASP A 56 -0.16 7.98 -8.19
N GLN A 57 1.10 7.96 -8.63
CA GLN A 57 1.46 7.88 -10.06
C GLN A 57 0.90 9.06 -10.87
N ASN A 58 1.35 10.26 -10.50
CA ASN A 58 1.09 11.52 -11.18
C ASN A 58 2.37 12.37 -11.20
N GLN A 59 2.28 13.65 -11.57
CA GLN A 59 3.36 14.63 -11.58
C GLN A 59 3.13 15.75 -10.56
N ILE A 60 2.39 15.48 -9.48
CA ILE A 60 2.02 16.45 -8.45
C ILE A 60 3.27 16.87 -7.68
N SER A 61 3.45 18.16 -7.46
CA SER A 61 4.65 18.74 -6.84
C SER A 61 4.34 19.63 -5.64
N GLY A 62 5.36 20.20 -5.01
CA GLY A 62 5.20 21.06 -3.84
C GLY A 62 4.89 20.29 -2.55
N PRO A 63 4.63 21.01 -1.44
CA PRO A 63 4.48 20.39 -0.13
C PRO A 63 3.13 19.71 0.07
N ILE A 64 3.11 18.73 0.98
CA ILE A 64 1.86 18.23 1.56
C ILE A 64 1.26 19.35 2.44
N PRO A 65 0.02 19.80 2.18
CA PRO A 65 -0.61 20.87 2.94
C PRO A 65 -0.77 20.53 4.42
N LYS A 66 -0.41 21.47 5.31
CA LYS A 66 -0.66 21.32 6.76
C LYS A 66 -2.15 21.25 7.08
N SER A 67 -2.99 21.85 6.24
CA SER A 67 -4.45 21.79 6.36
C SER A 67 -5.01 20.36 6.30
N PHE A 68 -4.24 19.39 5.79
CA PHE A 68 -4.66 17.98 5.78
C PHE A 68 -4.78 17.40 7.21
N GLY A 69 -4.18 18.04 8.22
CA GLY A 69 -4.43 17.74 9.62
C GLY A 69 -5.88 17.98 10.08
N ASN A 70 -6.72 18.67 9.29
CA ASN A 70 -8.14 18.89 9.57
C ASN A 70 -9.06 17.76 9.05
N LEU A 71 -8.51 16.76 8.35
CA LEU A 71 -9.28 15.68 7.72
C LEU A 71 -9.64 14.57 8.72
N THR A 72 -10.57 14.87 9.62
CA THR A 72 -10.90 14.02 10.78
C THR A 72 -11.39 12.61 10.44
N SER A 73 -11.90 12.37 9.24
CA SER A 73 -12.31 11.03 8.77
C SER A 73 -11.24 10.30 7.96
N MET A 74 -10.07 10.90 7.73
CA MET A 74 -9.05 10.38 6.84
C MET A 74 -8.43 9.09 7.34
N LYS A 75 -8.45 8.06 6.51
CA LYS A 75 -7.84 6.76 6.75
C LYS A 75 -6.64 6.49 5.84
N HIS A 76 -6.67 6.98 4.61
CA HIS A 76 -5.72 6.56 3.58
C HIS A 76 -5.20 7.75 2.77
N PHE A 77 -3.91 8.05 2.95
CA PHE A 77 -3.17 8.92 2.04
C PHE A 77 -2.26 8.06 1.17
N HIS A 78 -2.61 7.90 -0.11
CA HIS A 78 -1.74 7.28 -1.09
C HIS A 78 -1.31 8.35 -2.10
N MET A 79 -0.08 8.81 -1.93
CA MET A 79 0.51 9.94 -2.65
C MET A 79 1.89 9.59 -3.23
N ASN A 80 2.22 8.31 -3.28
CA ASN A 80 3.48 7.79 -3.80
C ASN A 80 3.64 8.04 -5.30
N ASN A 81 4.88 7.95 -5.81
CA ASN A 81 5.20 8.16 -7.24
C ASN A 81 4.70 9.51 -7.76
N ASN A 82 5.19 10.58 -7.15
CA ASN A 82 4.92 11.98 -7.50
C ASN A 82 6.22 12.79 -7.32
N SER A 83 6.12 14.12 -7.34
CA SER A 83 7.21 15.07 -7.10
C SER A 83 6.97 15.92 -5.84
N LEU A 84 6.24 15.39 -4.85
CA LEU A 84 5.95 16.09 -3.59
C LEU A 84 7.26 16.41 -2.85
N SER A 85 7.33 17.57 -2.20
CA SER A 85 8.56 18.07 -1.59
C SER A 85 8.36 18.64 -0.19
N GLY A 86 9.46 19.01 0.46
CA GLY A 86 9.42 19.51 1.83
C GLY A 86 9.12 18.41 2.86
N ARG A 87 8.84 18.82 4.10
CA ARG A 87 8.62 17.89 5.22
C ARG A 87 7.24 17.24 5.20
N ILE A 88 7.18 16.03 5.76
CA ILE A 88 5.90 15.43 6.16
C ILE A 88 5.31 16.30 7.29
N PRO A 89 4.09 16.84 7.15
CA PRO A 89 3.48 17.67 8.17
C PRO A 89 3.21 16.87 9.45
N PRO A 90 3.71 17.30 10.63
CA PRO A 90 3.45 16.59 11.89
C PRO A 90 1.96 16.57 12.25
N GLU A 91 1.17 17.50 11.73
CA GLU A 91 -0.28 17.55 11.90
C GLU A 91 -1.00 16.28 11.42
N LEU A 92 -0.43 15.54 10.47
CA LEU A 92 -1.01 14.27 9.98
C LEU A 92 -1.10 13.19 11.06
N PHE A 93 -0.16 13.17 12.01
CA PHE A 93 -0.10 12.13 13.05
C PHE A 93 -1.08 12.36 14.20
N ARG A 94 -1.77 13.51 14.20
CA ARG A 94 -2.89 13.80 15.14
C ARG A 94 -4.25 13.36 14.60
N LEU A 95 -4.32 12.90 13.35
CA LEU A 95 -5.56 12.42 12.75
C LEU A 95 -6.05 11.17 13.50
N PRO A 96 -7.34 11.10 13.87
CA PRO A 96 -7.82 10.11 14.81
C PRO A 96 -7.90 8.69 14.25
N VAL A 97 -7.96 8.55 12.92
CA VAL A 97 -8.20 7.28 12.23
C VAL A 97 -7.32 7.08 10.99
N LEU A 98 -6.17 7.76 10.91
CA LEU A 98 -5.20 7.58 9.82
C LEU A 98 -4.59 6.17 9.90
N LEU A 99 -4.81 5.34 8.89
CA LEU A 99 -4.33 3.95 8.83
C LEU A 99 -3.07 3.84 7.96
N HIS A 100 -3.08 4.45 6.78
CA HIS A 100 -2.00 4.32 5.79
C HIS A 100 -1.48 5.68 5.33
N LEU A 101 -0.17 5.84 5.37
CA LEU A 101 0.55 6.95 4.74
C LEU A 101 1.59 6.37 3.78
N LEU A 102 1.25 6.38 2.49
CA LEU A 102 2.14 5.97 1.39
C LEU A 102 2.59 7.23 0.65
N VAL A 103 3.88 7.57 0.80
CA VAL A 103 4.51 8.76 0.22
C VAL A 103 5.85 8.44 -0.42
N ASP A 104 6.10 7.16 -0.68
CA ASP A 104 7.34 6.70 -1.33
C ASP A 104 7.51 7.25 -2.74
N THR A 105 8.76 7.32 -3.20
CA THR A 105 9.13 7.83 -4.53
C THR A 105 8.60 9.25 -4.76
N ASN A 106 9.10 10.17 -3.93
CA ASN A 106 8.83 11.61 -3.98
C ASN A 106 10.15 12.37 -3.70
N ASN A 107 10.07 13.70 -3.53
CA ASN A 107 11.20 14.55 -3.16
C ASN A 107 11.03 15.13 -1.73
N LEU A 108 10.43 14.37 -0.82
CA LEU A 108 10.24 14.79 0.57
C LEU A 108 11.58 14.93 1.29
N SER A 109 11.65 15.90 2.20
CA SER A 109 12.90 16.28 2.86
C SER A 109 12.69 16.82 4.28
N GLY A 110 13.78 17.18 4.95
CA GLY A 110 13.74 17.57 6.36
C GLY A 110 13.65 16.36 7.30
N PRO A 111 13.44 16.59 8.61
CA PRO A 111 13.50 15.52 9.60
C PRO A 111 12.28 14.60 9.55
N LEU A 112 12.49 13.34 9.91
CA LEU A 112 11.41 12.43 10.27
C LEU A 112 10.64 12.98 11.49
N PRO A 113 9.30 13.04 11.45
CA PRO A 113 8.48 13.70 12.48
C PRO A 113 8.37 12.85 13.75
N PRO A 114 8.88 13.29 14.91
CA PRO A 114 8.73 12.59 16.19
C PRO A 114 7.27 12.33 16.57
N GLU A 115 6.34 13.18 16.11
CA GLU A 115 4.90 13.08 16.31
C GLU A 115 4.29 11.79 15.74
N LEU A 116 5.01 11.05 14.88
CA LEU A 116 4.61 9.70 14.50
C LEU A 116 4.37 8.80 15.74
N ALA A 117 5.12 9.02 16.82
CA ALA A 117 4.94 8.35 18.11
C ALA A 117 3.58 8.64 18.78
N GLU A 118 2.88 9.70 18.38
CA GLU A 118 1.57 10.11 18.90
C GLU A 118 0.39 9.55 18.08
N THR A 119 0.67 8.79 17.01
CA THR A 119 -0.38 8.26 16.15
C THR A 119 -1.32 7.31 16.90
N ARG A 120 -2.61 7.41 16.59
CA ARG A 120 -3.67 6.63 17.25
C ARG A 120 -4.05 5.36 16.52
N SER A 121 -3.69 5.25 15.24
CA SER A 121 -4.21 4.19 14.36
C SER A 121 -3.30 3.81 13.21
N LEU A 122 -2.17 4.50 12.99
CA LEU A 122 -1.36 4.27 11.80
C LEU A 122 -0.79 2.85 11.82
N LYS A 123 -1.10 2.10 10.76
CA LYS A 123 -0.66 0.73 10.51
C LYS A 123 0.55 0.71 9.58
N ILE A 124 0.57 1.56 8.56
CA ILE A 124 1.57 1.51 7.51
C ILE A 124 2.13 2.91 7.25
N LEU A 125 3.44 3.05 7.43
CA LEU A 125 4.24 4.16 6.92
C LEU A 125 5.20 3.62 5.86
N GLN A 126 5.00 4.03 4.61
CA GLN A 126 5.90 3.75 3.50
C GLN A 126 6.37 5.08 2.91
N ALA A 127 7.65 5.40 3.10
CA ALA A 127 8.25 6.66 2.67
C ALA A 127 9.57 6.46 1.91
N ASP A 128 9.76 5.26 1.33
CA ASP A 128 10.96 4.88 0.57
C ASP A 128 11.30 5.89 -0.53
N ASN A 129 12.57 5.96 -0.94
CA ASN A 129 13.02 6.80 -2.06
C ASN A 129 12.60 8.27 -1.89
N ASN A 130 12.99 8.87 -0.77
CA ASN A 130 12.87 10.29 -0.46
C ASN A 130 14.23 10.80 0.06
N ASN A 131 14.35 12.08 0.41
CA ASN A 131 15.62 12.65 0.89
C ASN A 131 15.44 13.38 2.22
N PHE A 132 15.32 12.64 3.32
CA PHE A 132 15.18 13.17 4.69
C PHE A 132 16.47 13.78 5.25
N SER A 133 17.36 14.23 4.35
CA SER A 133 18.39 15.24 4.60
C SER A 133 19.39 14.86 5.70
N GLY A 134 19.79 13.59 5.78
CA GLY A 134 20.72 13.13 6.80
C GLY A 134 20.12 13.01 8.21
N SER A 135 18.79 13.07 8.35
CA SER A 135 18.16 13.00 9.68
C SER A 135 18.29 11.61 10.30
N SER A 136 18.27 11.57 11.64
CA SER A 136 18.20 10.32 12.38
C SER A 136 16.76 9.81 12.48
N ILE A 137 16.59 8.50 12.63
CA ILE A 137 15.31 7.90 13.02
C ILE A 137 15.03 8.28 14.49
N PRO A 138 13.92 8.94 14.82
CA PRO A 138 13.64 9.36 16.20
C PRO A 138 13.51 8.18 17.16
N ALA A 139 14.24 8.19 18.28
CA ALA A 139 14.18 7.14 19.29
C ALA A 139 12.78 6.96 19.91
N VAL A 140 11.96 8.01 19.89
CA VAL A 140 10.56 7.96 20.33
C VAL A 140 9.68 7.05 19.48
N TYR A 141 10.13 6.59 18.31
CA TYR A 141 9.39 5.63 17.47
C TYR A 141 9.17 4.29 18.19
N ASN A 142 9.98 3.98 19.21
CA ASN A 142 9.74 2.86 20.12
C ASN A 142 8.35 2.89 20.80
N ASN A 143 7.73 4.07 20.88
CA ASN A 143 6.42 4.25 21.51
C ASN A 143 5.23 4.04 20.57
N ILE A 144 5.47 3.81 19.27
CA ILE A 144 4.38 3.64 18.30
C ILE A 144 3.73 2.26 18.54
N ARG A 145 2.51 2.24 19.06
CA ARG A 145 1.83 0.98 19.44
C ARG A 145 1.01 0.34 18.34
N THR A 146 0.75 1.06 17.24
CA THR A 146 -0.19 0.62 16.21
C THR A 146 0.47 0.10 14.94
N LEU A 147 1.76 0.37 14.75
CA LEU A 147 2.44 0.22 13.47
C LEU A 147 2.71 -1.25 13.15
N LEU A 148 2.32 -1.64 11.94
CA LEU A 148 2.59 -2.95 11.36
C LEU A 148 3.76 -2.88 10.37
N LYS A 149 3.87 -1.79 9.60
CA LYS A 149 4.92 -1.63 8.59
C LYS A 149 5.61 -0.27 8.70
N LEU A 150 6.93 -0.31 8.79
CA LEU A 150 7.83 0.84 8.66
C LEU A 150 8.80 0.60 7.51
N SER A 151 8.66 1.39 6.45
CA SER A 151 9.55 1.33 5.28
C SER A 151 10.13 2.71 5.01
N LEU A 152 11.45 2.83 5.18
CA LEU A 152 12.26 4.03 5.03
C LEU A 152 13.50 3.73 4.16
N ARG A 153 13.35 2.89 3.14
CA ARG A 153 14.43 2.53 2.23
C ARG A 153 14.92 3.75 1.46
N ASN A 154 16.22 3.89 1.25
CA ASN A 154 16.79 4.91 0.36
C ASN A 154 16.28 6.33 0.70
N CYS A 155 16.50 6.73 1.95
CA CYS A 155 15.94 7.93 2.56
C CYS A 155 17.00 8.96 2.97
N SER A 156 18.28 8.67 2.70
CA SER A 156 19.45 9.43 3.18
C SER A 156 19.51 9.56 4.71
N LEU A 157 19.02 8.58 5.47
CA LEU A 157 19.00 8.60 6.94
C LEU A 157 20.38 8.31 7.52
N GLN A 158 20.73 8.93 8.64
CA GLN A 158 22.01 8.76 9.35
C GLN A 158 21.80 8.42 10.83
N GLY A 159 22.90 8.27 11.56
CA GLY A 159 22.90 7.97 12.99
C GLY A 159 22.69 6.48 13.26
N VAL A 160 22.30 6.15 14.50
CA VAL A 160 22.08 4.77 14.93
C VAL A 160 20.65 4.31 14.69
N ILE A 161 20.45 3.00 14.53
CA ILE A 161 19.11 2.41 14.56
C ILE A 161 18.57 2.52 15.99
N PRO A 162 17.44 3.20 16.24
CA PRO A 162 16.83 3.24 17.56
C PRO A 162 16.25 1.87 17.93
N ASP A 163 16.02 1.65 19.23
CA ASP A 163 15.28 0.48 19.68
C ASP A 163 13.82 0.57 19.19
N LEU A 164 13.37 -0.45 18.46
CA LEU A 164 12.00 -0.57 17.94
C LEU A 164 11.23 -1.75 18.59
N SER A 165 11.79 -2.36 19.64
CA SER A 165 11.16 -3.51 20.33
C SER A 165 9.84 -3.17 21.03
N GLY A 166 9.59 -1.89 21.30
CA GLY A 166 8.34 -1.39 21.86
C GLY A 166 7.17 -1.30 20.87
N ILE A 167 7.39 -1.59 19.59
CA ILE A 167 6.32 -1.67 18.57
C ILE A 167 5.78 -3.11 18.54
N PRO A 168 4.63 -3.41 19.18
CA PRO A 168 4.22 -4.79 19.48
C PRO A 168 3.76 -5.57 18.25
N ASP A 169 3.23 -4.88 17.23
CA ASP A 169 2.64 -5.49 16.03
C ASP A 169 3.51 -5.32 14.79
N LEU A 170 4.78 -4.90 14.95
CA LEU A 170 5.68 -4.69 13.82
C LEU A 170 5.83 -5.99 13.03
N GLY A 171 5.45 -5.95 11.76
CA GLY A 171 5.52 -7.06 10.80
C GLY A 171 6.61 -6.84 9.75
N TYR A 172 6.79 -5.60 9.30
CA TYR A 172 7.69 -5.29 8.20
C TYR A 172 8.57 -4.08 8.55
N LEU A 173 9.89 -4.28 8.52
CA LEU A 173 10.90 -3.25 8.72
C LEU A 173 11.88 -3.22 7.54
N ASP A 174 11.97 -2.08 6.87
CA ASP A 174 12.95 -1.84 5.81
C ASP A 174 13.61 -0.48 6.02
N LEU A 175 14.89 -0.52 6.38
CA LEU A 175 15.77 0.64 6.57
C LEU A 175 16.96 0.58 5.60
N SER A 176 16.84 -0.21 4.54
CA SER A 176 17.93 -0.47 3.60
C SER A 176 18.32 0.79 2.81
N TRP A 177 19.53 0.78 2.24
CA TRP A 177 20.03 1.88 1.39
C TRP A 177 20.06 3.24 2.11
N ASN A 178 20.51 3.26 3.36
CA ASN A 178 20.69 4.50 4.12
C ASN A 178 22.17 4.66 4.52
N GLN A 179 22.45 5.61 5.41
CA GLN A 179 23.77 5.91 5.94
C GLN A 179 23.80 5.62 7.45
N LEU A 180 23.05 4.59 7.89
CA LEU A 180 22.94 4.22 9.30
C LEU A 180 24.25 3.60 9.79
N THR A 181 24.58 3.86 11.05
CA THR A 181 25.86 3.53 11.69
C THR A 181 25.63 2.86 13.05
N GLY A 182 26.72 2.40 13.67
CA GLY A 182 26.67 1.77 14.98
C GLY A 182 26.17 0.33 14.92
N SER A 183 25.96 -0.25 16.11
CA SER A 183 25.54 -1.64 16.25
C SER A 183 24.03 -1.82 16.06
N ILE A 184 23.64 -2.99 15.57
CA ILE A 184 22.25 -3.42 15.52
C ILE A 184 21.69 -3.56 16.95
N PRO A 185 20.52 -2.99 17.29
CA PRO A 185 19.90 -3.11 18.60
C PRO A 185 19.66 -4.57 19.03
N THR A 186 19.85 -4.85 20.32
CA THR A 186 19.82 -6.21 20.89
C THR A 186 18.49 -6.61 21.51
N ASN A 187 17.54 -5.67 21.68
CA ASN A 187 16.21 -6.00 22.17
C ASN A 187 15.41 -6.74 21.10
N LYS A 188 14.62 -7.73 21.52
CA LYS A 188 13.85 -8.58 20.60
C LYS A 188 12.68 -7.80 20.00
N LEU A 189 12.56 -7.82 18.68
CA LEU A 189 11.42 -7.23 17.97
C LEU A 189 10.15 -8.08 18.17
N ALA A 190 9.01 -7.55 17.71
CA ALA A 190 7.74 -8.24 17.71
C ALA A 190 7.81 -9.63 17.06
N SER A 191 7.07 -10.59 17.60
CA SER A 191 6.98 -11.95 17.04
C SER A 191 6.29 -12.00 15.67
N ASN A 192 5.57 -10.94 15.29
CA ASN A 192 4.88 -10.82 14.02
C ASN A 192 5.80 -10.42 12.86
N VAL A 193 7.06 -10.06 13.12
CA VAL A 193 8.00 -9.64 12.08
C VAL A 193 8.21 -10.74 11.05
N THR A 194 7.96 -10.39 9.79
CA THR A 194 8.18 -11.21 8.60
C THR A 194 9.41 -10.76 7.80
N LYS A 195 9.68 -9.45 7.76
CA LYS A 195 10.81 -8.87 7.01
C LYS A 195 11.59 -7.89 7.88
N ILE A 196 12.91 -8.05 7.86
CA ILE A 196 13.87 -7.07 8.35
C ILE A 196 14.92 -6.88 7.26
N ASP A 197 15.04 -5.66 6.76
CA ASP A 197 16.03 -5.31 5.75
C ASP A 197 16.82 -4.09 6.22
N LEU A 198 18.09 -4.31 6.56
CA LEU A 198 19.05 -3.28 6.97
C LEU A 198 20.22 -3.21 5.99
N SER A 199 20.07 -3.79 4.79
CA SER A 199 21.13 -3.84 3.78
C SER A 199 21.58 -2.46 3.32
N HIS A 200 22.78 -2.36 2.77
CA HIS A 200 23.36 -1.12 2.22
C HIS A 200 23.34 0.03 3.24
N ASN A 201 24.06 -0.16 4.33
CA ASN A 201 24.28 0.83 5.39
C ASN A 201 25.75 0.77 5.86
N PHE A 202 26.09 1.48 6.93
CA PHE A 202 27.41 1.46 7.57
C PHE A 202 27.36 0.83 8.97
N LEU A 203 26.48 -0.16 9.18
CA LEU A 203 26.31 -0.83 10.47
C LEU A 203 27.57 -1.64 10.82
N ASN A 204 27.90 -1.70 12.10
CA ASN A 204 29.09 -2.38 12.61
C ASN A 204 28.79 -3.26 13.83
N GLY A 205 29.82 -3.87 14.40
CA GLY A 205 29.67 -4.84 15.49
C GLY A 205 29.30 -6.22 14.97
N THR A 206 28.61 -7.02 15.79
CA THR A 206 28.22 -8.40 15.48
C THR A 206 26.75 -8.50 15.15
N ILE A 207 26.33 -9.54 14.42
CA ILE A 207 24.91 -9.87 14.24
C ILE A 207 24.32 -10.35 15.58
N PRO A 208 23.32 -9.65 16.18
CA PRO A 208 22.78 -10.05 17.47
C PRO A 208 21.97 -11.35 17.44
N ALA A 209 21.95 -12.08 18.57
CA ALA A 209 21.21 -13.35 18.70
C ALA A 209 19.69 -13.18 18.90
N ASN A 210 19.19 -11.96 19.11
CA ASN A 210 17.78 -11.64 19.34
C ASN A 210 16.87 -11.92 18.13
N PHE A 211 17.44 -12.12 16.95
CA PHE A 211 16.71 -12.61 15.77
C PHE A 211 16.27 -14.08 15.90
N SER A 212 16.83 -14.81 16.87
CA SER A 212 16.36 -16.13 17.25
C SER A 212 14.96 -16.07 17.89
N GLY A 213 14.12 -17.04 17.56
CA GLY A 213 12.76 -17.14 18.11
C GLY A 213 11.81 -16.09 17.55
N LEU A 214 12.04 -15.59 16.34
CA LEU A 214 11.08 -14.80 15.56
C LEU A 214 10.26 -15.76 14.68
N PRO A 215 9.09 -16.24 15.14
CA PRO A 215 8.40 -17.39 14.56
C PRO A 215 7.76 -17.09 13.21
N ASN A 216 7.75 -15.84 12.73
CA ASN A 216 7.15 -15.38 11.48
C ASN A 216 8.18 -14.87 10.46
N LEU A 217 9.47 -14.86 10.80
CA LEU A 217 10.51 -14.29 9.94
C LEU A 217 10.62 -15.08 8.62
N GLN A 218 10.64 -14.34 7.51
CA GLN A 218 10.76 -14.83 6.14
C GLN A 218 12.03 -14.29 5.45
N PHE A 219 12.42 -13.07 5.82
CA PHE A 219 13.54 -12.36 5.20
C PHE A 219 14.32 -11.56 6.24
N LEU A 220 15.64 -11.76 6.26
CA LEU A 220 16.59 -10.99 7.05
C LEU A 220 17.79 -10.65 6.17
N SER A 221 17.98 -9.37 5.85
CA SER A 221 19.16 -8.91 5.11
C SER A 221 19.96 -7.89 5.89
N PHE A 222 21.27 -8.13 5.94
CA PHE A 222 22.30 -7.21 6.39
C PHE A 222 23.36 -7.00 5.32
N GLU A 223 23.04 -7.30 4.05
CA GLU A 223 23.98 -7.17 2.93
C GLU A 223 24.68 -5.79 2.94
N ALA A 224 25.95 -5.73 2.57
CA ALA A 224 26.65 -4.47 2.32
C ALA A 224 26.65 -3.56 3.54
N ASN A 225 27.24 -4.07 4.62
CA ASN A 225 27.49 -3.37 5.88
C ASN A 225 28.94 -3.64 6.33
N ASN A 226 29.30 -3.20 7.54
CA ASN A 226 30.61 -3.42 8.16
C ASN A 226 30.52 -4.36 9.38
N LEU A 227 29.63 -5.36 9.33
CA LEU A 227 29.42 -6.32 10.42
C LEU A 227 30.56 -7.34 10.46
N SER A 228 30.87 -7.84 11.65
CA SER A 228 32.02 -8.71 11.93
C SER A 228 31.67 -9.84 12.90
N GLY A 229 32.61 -10.74 13.15
CA GLY A 229 32.43 -11.88 14.06
C GLY A 229 31.77 -13.08 13.39
N ALA A 230 31.07 -13.88 14.21
CA ALA A 230 30.54 -15.16 13.78
C ALA A 230 29.20 -15.05 13.03
N VAL A 231 29.00 -15.93 12.05
CA VAL A 231 27.70 -16.17 11.44
C VAL A 231 26.77 -16.81 12.48
N PRO A 232 25.57 -16.25 12.72
CA PRO A 232 24.68 -16.74 13.76
C PRO A 232 24.02 -18.07 13.37
N SER A 233 24.09 -19.08 14.25
CA SER A 233 23.59 -20.45 14.02
C SER A 233 22.19 -20.73 14.59
N THR A 234 21.55 -19.75 15.21
CA THR A 234 20.28 -19.92 15.94
C THR A 234 19.14 -19.03 15.43
N ILE A 235 19.33 -18.27 14.35
CA ILE A 235 18.30 -17.35 13.83
C ILE A 235 17.02 -18.10 13.45
N TRP A 236 17.15 -19.30 12.90
CA TRP A 236 16.03 -20.14 12.51
C TRP A 236 15.36 -20.88 13.68
N SER A 237 15.90 -20.78 14.91
CA SER A 237 15.28 -21.43 16.07
C SER A 237 13.91 -20.81 16.37
N GLY A 238 12.92 -21.65 16.66
CA GLY A 238 11.53 -21.21 16.91
C GLY A 238 10.70 -21.00 15.64
N ILE A 239 11.26 -21.20 14.44
CA ILE A 239 10.50 -21.20 13.19
C ILE A 239 10.09 -22.62 12.86
N THR A 240 8.79 -22.83 12.65
CA THR A 240 8.24 -24.09 12.16
C THR A 240 8.13 -24.04 10.64
N PHE A 241 8.98 -24.80 9.94
CA PHE A 241 9.00 -24.87 8.48
C PHE A 241 8.01 -25.93 7.97
N THR A 242 6.76 -25.52 7.74
CA THR A 242 5.71 -26.34 7.13
C THR A 242 5.29 -25.78 5.77
N GLY A 243 4.91 -26.66 4.83
CA GLY A 243 4.47 -26.25 3.50
C GLY A 243 5.54 -25.50 2.70
N ASN A 244 5.17 -24.35 2.13
CA ASN A 244 6.06 -23.53 1.28
C ASN A 244 6.86 -22.48 2.05
N ARG A 245 6.93 -22.61 3.38
CA ARG A 245 7.61 -21.65 4.22
C ARG A 245 9.13 -21.73 4.05
N SER A 246 9.76 -20.60 3.75
CA SER A 246 11.21 -20.46 3.66
C SER A 246 11.71 -19.25 4.45
N LEU A 247 12.99 -19.27 4.81
CA LEU A 247 13.69 -18.14 5.40
C LEU A 247 14.91 -17.80 4.54
N LEU A 248 15.02 -16.54 4.13
CA LEU A 248 16.20 -16.02 3.46
C LEU A 248 17.04 -15.18 4.43
N LEU A 249 18.30 -15.54 4.57
CA LEU A 249 19.32 -14.84 5.34
C LEU A 249 20.39 -14.32 4.38
N ASP A 250 20.40 -13.02 4.13
CA ASP A 250 21.35 -12.39 3.24
C ASP A 250 22.37 -11.56 4.03
N PHE A 251 23.55 -12.14 4.23
CA PHE A 251 24.65 -11.52 4.97
C PHE A 251 25.85 -11.22 4.07
N GLN A 252 25.63 -11.10 2.76
CA GLN A 252 26.69 -10.84 1.80
C GLN A 252 27.41 -9.50 2.07
N ASN A 253 28.63 -9.35 1.58
CA ASN A 253 29.38 -8.08 1.58
C ASN A 253 29.52 -7.46 2.98
N ASN A 254 30.09 -8.22 3.92
CA ASN A 254 30.40 -7.79 5.29
C ASN A 254 31.82 -8.24 5.67
N SER A 255 32.18 -8.16 6.95
CA SER A 255 33.47 -8.62 7.50
C SER A 255 33.33 -9.85 8.42
N LEU A 256 32.32 -10.70 8.22
CA LEU A 256 32.13 -11.93 9.01
C LEU A 256 33.29 -12.90 8.76
N ASP A 257 33.85 -13.47 9.83
CA ASP A 257 35.11 -14.24 9.77
C ASP A 257 35.02 -15.65 10.34
N THR A 258 33.94 -15.98 11.05
CA THR A 258 33.82 -17.25 11.79
C THR A 258 32.53 -17.99 11.44
N ILE A 259 32.64 -19.28 11.09
CA ILE A 259 31.51 -20.23 11.10
C ILE A 259 31.57 -21.02 12.41
N PRO A 260 30.49 -21.08 13.20
CA PRO A 260 30.43 -21.95 14.38
C PRO A 260 30.61 -23.43 14.03
N ASP A 261 31.18 -24.25 14.91
CA ASP A 261 31.46 -25.67 14.64
C ASP A 261 30.20 -26.50 14.32
N ALA A 262 29.05 -26.15 14.89
CA ALA A 262 27.74 -26.74 14.60
C ALA A 262 26.89 -25.80 13.75
N PHE A 263 27.14 -25.79 12.43
CA PHE A 263 26.47 -24.91 11.48
C PHE A 263 25.72 -25.69 10.40
N GLU A 264 24.48 -26.06 10.71
CA GLU A 264 23.60 -26.82 9.82
C GLU A 264 22.27 -26.07 9.64
N PRO A 265 22.18 -25.13 8.68
CA PRO A 265 20.91 -24.48 8.34
C PRO A 265 19.89 -25.53 7.86
N PRO A 266 18.62 -25.45 8.31
CA PRO A 266 17.55 -26.28 7.76
C PRO A 266 17.43 -26.10 6.25
N LYS A 267 16.97 -27.13 5.52
CA LYS A 267 16.81 -27.08 4.04
C LYS A 267 15.95 -25.92 3.54
N ALA A 268 15.00 -25.45 4.36
CA ALA A 268 14.13 -24.32 4.05
C ALA A 268 14.77 -22.94 4.32
N VAL A 269 16.00 -22.92 4.85
CA VAL A 269 16.79 -21.72 5.10
C VAL A 269 17.81 -21.55 3.99
N THR A 270 17.70 -20.45 3.26
CA THR A 270 18.73 -20.00 2.32
C THR A 270 19.63 -19.01 3.03
N LEU A 271 20.93 -19.26 3.05
CA LEU A 271 21.92 -18.38 3.65
C LEU A 271 22.97 -17.97 2.62
N LEU A 272 23.21 -16.67 2.49
CA LEU A 272 24.15 -16.08 1.54
C LEU A 272 25.28 -15.35 2.28
N LEU A 273 26.53 -15.72 1.99
CA LEU A 273 27.73 -15.23 2.69
C LEU A 273 28.80 -14.63 1.78
N SER A 274 28.59 -14.57 0.46
CA SER A 274 29.54 -14.00 -0.50
C SER A 274 30.09 -12.64 -0.05
N GLY A 275 31.38 -12.38 -0.30
CA GLY A 275 32.02 -11.10 0.05
C GLY A 275 32.40 -10.94 1.54
N ASN A 276 32.35 -12.00 2.34
CA ASN A 276 32.85 -12.02 3.73
C ASN A 276 34.21 -12.72 3.86
N ARG A 277 34.97 -12.45 4.93
CA ARG A 277 36.26 -13.12 5.24
C ARG A 277 36.13 -14.62 5.44
N VAL A 278 34.97 -15.06 5.92
CA VAL A 278 34.64 -16.48 6.05
C VAL A 278 34.64 -17.20 4.71
N CYS A 279 34.47 -16.44 3.62
CA CYS A 279 34.58 -16.90 2.25
C CYS A 279 35.97 -16.72 1.65
N ASP A 280 36.98 -16.22 2.38
CA ASP A 280 38.39 -16.15 1.92
C ASP A 280 39.24 -17.30 2.46
N THR A 281 38.86 -17.84 3.62
CA THR A 281 39.53 -18.97 4.26
C THR A 281 39.03 -20.31 3.70
N SER A 282 39.82 -21.38 3.82
CA SER A 282 39.45 -22.75 3.42
C SER A 282 38.41 -23.39 4.37
N ASN A 283 37.37 -22.62 4.71
CA ASN A 283 36.36 -22.93 5.71
C ASN A 283 35.23 -23.79 5.10
N PRO A 284 34.57 -24.69 5.86
CA PRO A 284 33.36 -25.41 5.45
C PRO A 284 32.30 -24.59 4.71
N ALA A 285 32.19 -23.26 4.94
CA ALA A 285 31.28 -22.39 4.20
C ALA A 285 31.45 -22.43 2.66
N ARG A 286 32.71 -22.52 2.16
CA ARG A 286 32.98 -22.64 0.72
C ARG A 286 32.53 -23.99 0.17
N ALA A 287 32.78 -25.07 0.92
CA ALA A 287 32.36 -26.43 0.54
C ALA A 287 30.83 -26.59 0.53
N ALA A 288 30.12 -25.82 1.36
CA ALA A 288 28.65 -25.80 1.44
C ALA A 288 27.97 -24.90 0.39
N GLY A 289 28.73 -24.25 -0.51
CA GLY A 289 28.17 -23.38 -1.57
C GLY A 289 27.62 -22.03 -1.09
N LEU A 290 27.79 -21.67 0.19
CA LEU A 290 27.25 -20.46 0.81
C LEU A 290 27.94 -19.16 0.34
N CYS A 291 29.10 -19.29 -0.29
CA CYS A 291 29.97 -18.18 -0.70
C CYS A 291 29.79 -17.77 -2.18
N GLN A 292 28.83 -18.36 -2.89
CA GLN A 292 28.54 -17.94 -4.27
C GLN A 292 27.77 -16.63 -4.26
N PRO A 293 28.17 -15.61 -5.04
CA PRO A 293 27.37 -14.40 -5.20
C PRO A 293 25.98 -14.77 -5.72
N ALA A 294 24.95 -14.28 -5.05
CA ALA A 294 23.58 -14.47 -5.48
C ALA A 294 22.82 -13.15 -5.37
N SER A 295 22.14 -12.78 -6.44
CA SER A 295 21.16 -11.69 -6.39
C SER A 295 19.96 -12.17 -5.58
N VAL A 296 19.64 -11.45 -4.53
CA VAL A 296 18.35 -11.56 -3.88
C VAL A 296 17.36 -10.77 -4.70
N ASN A 297 16.80 -11.43 -5.71
CA ASN A 297 15.67 -10.86 -6.44
C ASN A 297 14.48 -10.72 -5.47
N ASP A 298 13.62 -9.74 -5.74
CA ASP A 298 12.38 -9.52 -4.99
C ASP A 298 11.64 -10.84 -4.75
N ALA A 299 10.88 -10.87 -3.66
CA ALA A 299 10.08 -11.99 -3.18
C ALA A 299 9.52 -12.89 -4.31
N PRO A 300 9.43 -14.21 -4.09
CA PRO A 300 9.15 -15.16 -5.15
C PRO A 300 7.79 -14.84 -5.79
N SER A 301 7.82 -14.56 -7.09
CA SER A 301 6.62 -14.50 -7.93
C SER A 301 6.21 -15.90 -8.33
N GLY A 302 4.93 -16.13 -8.62
CA GLY A 302 4.44 -17.48 -8.86
C GLY A 302 3.13 -17.54 -9.62
N HIS A 303 2.79 -18.76 -10.00
CA HIS A 303 1.54 -19.10 -10.65
C HIS A 303 0.69 -19.96 -9.72
N GLY A 304 -0.62 -19.95 -9.96
CA GLY A 304 -1.54 -20.91 -9.36
C GLY A 304 -1.13 -22.35 -9.69
N PRO A 305 -1.56 -23.33 -8.86
CA PRO A 305 -1.24 -24.72 -9.09
C PRO A 305 -1.67 -25.15 -10.50
N GLN A 306 -0.70 -25.60 -11.30
CA GLN A 306 -0.95 -26.22 -12.61
C GLN A 306 -1.72 -27.51 -12.36
N VAL A 307 -2.99 -27.55 -12.77
CA VAL A 307 -3.80 -28.75 -12.58
C VAL A 307 -3.59 -29.68 -13.76
N ASN A 308 -2.83 -30.74 -13.53
CA ASN A 308 -2.65 -31.81 -14.51
C ASN A 308 -3.86 -32.76 -14.42
N LEU A 309 -5.00 -32.29 -14.95
CA LEU A 309 -6.28 -32.99 -14.92
C LEU A 309 -6.48 -33.75 -16.22
N ASN A 310 -6.75 -35.06 -16.14
CA ASN A 310 -7.19 -35.86 -17.27
C ASN A 310 -8.71 -35.68 -17.48
N CYS A 311 -9.11 -34.51 -17.99
CA CYS A 311 -10.50 -34.14 -18.24
C CYS A 311 -10.79 -33.99 -19.74
N ALA A 312 -12.03 -34.25 -20.14
CA ALA A 312 -12.50 -33.90 -21.48
C ALA A 312 -12.63 -32.38 -21.60
N PRO A 313 -12.14 -31.74 -22.70
CA PRO A 313 -12.06 -30.28 -22.84
C PRO A 313 -13.36 -29.56 -22.51
N CYS A 314 -13.26 -28.40 -21.85
CA CYS A 314 -14.42 -27.55 -21.60
C CYS A 314 -15.04 -27.01 -22.90
N PRO A 315 -16.35 -26.67 -22.90
CA PRO A 315 -17.01 -26.07 -24.05
C PRO A 315 -16.34 -24.77 -24.52
N THR A 316 -16.24 -24.57 -25.83
CA THR A 316 -15.51 -23.43 -26.41
C THR A 316 -16.41 -22.24 -26.76
N ASP A 317 -17.72 -22.33 -26.54
CA ASP A 317 -18.72 -21.35 -26.96
C ASP A 317 -18.71 -20.06 -26.11
N ARG A 318 -18.39 -20.16 -24.81
CA ARG A 318 -18.34 -19.02 -23.88
C ARG A 318 -17.04 -18.97 -23.04
N ASN A 319 -15.92 -19.41 -23.61
CA ASN A 319 -14.61 -19.46 -22.94
C ASN A 319 -14.69 -20.18 -21.58
N TYR A 320 -15.29 -21.37 -21.55
CA TYR A 320 -15.31 -22.16 -20.33
C TYR A 320 -13.91 -22.59 -19.94
N GLU A 321 -13.63 -22.53 -18.65
CA GLU A 321 -12.40 -22.99 -18.04
C GLU A 321 -12.70 -24.00 -16.94
N TYR A 322 -11.77 -24.91 -16.70
CA TYR A 322 -11.84 -25.73 -15.49
C TYR A 322 -11.65 -24.86 -14.28
N ASN A 323 -12.45 -25.08 -13.23
CA ASN A 323 -12.16 -24.53 -11.91
C ASN A 323 -11.16 -25.46 -11.17
N PRO A 324 -9.89 -25.05 -11.00
CA PRO A 324 -8.86 -25.84 -10.33
C PRO A 324 -9.18 -26.23 -8.89
N SER A 325 -9.91 -25.37 -8.21
CA SER A 325 -10.17 -25.46 -6.78
C SER A 325 -11.50 -26.15 -6.49
N SER A 326 -12.29 -26.46 -7.52
CA SER A 326 -13.63 -27.03 -7.39
C SER A 326 -13.62 -28.37 -6.64
N PRO A 327 -14.56 -28.61 -5.70
CA PRO A 327 -14.74 -29.93 -5.10
C PRO A 327 -15.30 -30.95 -6.11
N ILE A 328 -15.88 -30.49 -7.22
CA ILE A 328 -16.37 -31.32 -8.33
C ILE A 328 -15.24 -31.44 -9.37
N PRO A 329 -14.70 -32.65 -9.63
CA PRO A 329 -13.67 -32.87 -10.64
C PRO A 329 -14.13 -32.44 -12.04
N CYS A 330 -13.21 -31.90 -12.84
CA CYS A 330 -13.47 -31.49 -14.23
C CYS A 330 -14.63 -30.48 -14.39
N PHE A 331 -14.94 -29.71 -13.35
CA PHE A 331 -16.01 -28.73 -13.41
C PHE A 331 -15.63 -27.55 -14.31
N CYS A 332 -16.38 -27.37 -15.39
CA CYS A 332 -16.22 -26.28 -16.33
C CYS A 332 -17.18 -25.13 -16.01
N ALA A 333 -16.64 -23.93 -15.88
CA ALA A 333 -17.43 -22.72 -15.70
C ALA A 333 -16.76 -21.52 -16.38
N VAL A 334 -17.50 -20.44 -16.58
CA VAL A 334 -16.96 -19.21 -17.17
C VAL A 334 -16.52 -18.27 -16.04
N PRO A 335 -15.20 -18.05 -15.84
CA PRO A 335 -14.71 -17.20 -14.76
C PRO A 335 -14.85 -15.71 -15.08
N LEU A 336 -14.82 -14.89 -14.02
CA LEU A 336 -14.55 -13.45 -14.11
C LEU A 336 -13.08 -13.20 -13.80
N GLY A 337 -12.40 -12.42 -14.64
CA GLY A 337 -11.01 -12.02 -14.40
C GLY A 337 -10.93 -10.78 -13.52
N VAL A 338 -10.04 -10.77 -12.53
CA VAL A 338 -9.84 -9.63 -11.63
C VAL A 338 -8.35 -9.36 -11.47
N GLY A 339 -7.90 -8.22 -11.99
CA GLY A 339 -6.58 -7.69 -11.70
C GLY A 339 -6.58 -6.98 -10.35
N PHE A 340 -5.79 -7.46 -9.41
CA PHE A 340 -5.79 -7.00 -8.02
C PHE A 340 -4.37 -6.70 -7.56
N ARG A 341 -4.14 -5.55 -6.91
CA ARG A 341 -2.81 -5.17 -6.42
C ARG A 341 -2.84 -4.88 -4.94
N LEU A 342 -1.98 -5.52 -4.15
CA LEU A 342 -1.64 -5.03 -2.81
C LEU A 342 -0.57 -3.95 -2.95
N LYS A 343 -0.87 -2.73 -2.50
CA LYS A 343 -0.02 -1.56 -2.69
C LYS A 343 1.13 -1.48 -1.69
N SER A 344 0.96 -2.04 -0.49
CA SER A 344 2.00 -2.03 0.55
C SER A 344 1.79 -3.16 1.57
N PRO A 345 1.82 -4.43 1.15
CA PRO A 345 1.73 -5.55 2.07
C PRO A 345 2.87 -5.55 3.09
N GLY A 346 2.57 -6.04 4.30
CA GLY A 346 3.50 -6.22 5.42
C GLY A 346 4.10 -7.63 5.47
N ILE A 347 4.29 -8.27 4.32
CA ILE A 347 4.86 -9.62 4.19
C ILE A 347 6.03 -9.61 3.21
N ALA A 348 6.95 -10.56 3.36
CA ALA A 348 8.10 -10.74 2.48
C ALA A 348 7.91 -11.88 1.47
N ASP A 349 7.03 -12.84 1.77
CA ASP A 349 6.74 -13.98 0.91
C ASP A 349 5.26 -14.32 0.95
N PHE A 350 4.56 -14.04 -0.16
CA PHE A 350 3.13 -14.26 -0.30
C PHE A 350 2.72 -15.73 -0.20
N ARG A 351 3.62 -16.68 -0.52
CA ARG A 351 3.28 -18.12 -0.51
C ARG A 351 2.81 -18.60 0.85
N SER A 352 3.36 -18.04 1.93
CA SER A 352 2.97 -18.40 3.31
C SER A 352 1.62 -17.81 3.72
N TYR A 353 1.12 -16.80 2.99
CA TYR A 353 -0.11 -16.07 3.30
C TYR A 353 -1.22 -16.26 2.26
N LYS A 354 -0.97 -17.09 1.23
CA LYS A 354 -1.89 -17.33 0.12
C LYS A 354 -3.26 -17.82 0.61
N GLU A 355 -3.28 -18.83 1.48
CA GLU A 355 -4.52 -19.40 2.02
C GLU A 355 -5.30 -18.39 2.87
N ALA A 356 -4.60 -17.65 3.74
CA ALA A 356 -5.22 -16.59 4.53
C ALA A 356 -5.81 -15.49 3.65
N PHE A 357 -5.12 -15.11 2.57
CA PHE A 357 -5.64 -14.16 1.58
C PHE A 357 -6.89 -14.68 0.87
N GLU A 358 -6.89 -15.97 0.48
CA GLU A 358 -8.05 -16.60 -0.16
C GLU A 358 -9.27 -16.61 0.78
N ILE A 359 -9.07 -16.97 2.05
CA ILE A 359 -10.12 -16.96 3.08
C ILE A 359 -10.67 -15.54 3.30
N ASP A 360 -9.80 -14.56 3.56
CA ASP A 360 -10.20 -13.18 3.80
C ASP A 360 -10.95 -12.60 2.59
N SER A 361 -10.41 -12.80 1.39
CA SER A 361 -10.99 -12.27 0.15
C SER A 361 -12.35 -12.90 -0.15
N THR A 362 -12.47 -14.22 -0.02
CA THR A 362 -13.73 -14.92 -0.29
C THR A 362 -14.79 -14.61 0.76
N SER A 363 -14.39 -14.49 2.04
CA SER A 363 -15.31 -14.06 3.11
C SER A 363 -15.92 -12.69 2.84
N VAL A 364 -15.12 -11.73 2.37
CA VAL A 364 -15.60 -10.37 2.10
C VAL A 364 -16.44 -10.29 0.83
N LEU A 365 -16.13 -11.14 -0.16
CA LEU A 365 -16.89 -11.24 -1.40
C LEU A 365 -18.15 -12.09 -1.27
N ASP A 366 -18.39 -12.73 -0.11
CA ASP A 366 -19.47 -13.72 0.09
C ASP A 366 -19.38 -14.87 -0.92
N LEU A 367 -18.17 -15.44 -1.01
CA LEU A 367 -17.82 -16.57 -1.88
C LEU A 367 -17.28 -17.73 -1.04
N SER A 368 -17.36 -18.94 -1.58
CA SER A 368 -16.59 -20.08 -1.06
C SER A 368 -15.14 -20.01 -1.54
N VAL A 369 -14.19 -20.53 -0.75
CA VAL A 369 -12.75 -20.51 -1.10
C VAL A 369 -12.47 -21.11 -2.49
N TYR A 370 -13.16 -22.19 -2.88
CA TYR A 370 -12.99 -22.81 -4.20
C TYR A 370 -13.48 -21.95 -5.39
N GLN A 371 -14.19 -20.86 -5.12
CA GLN A 371 -14.63 -19.92 -6.15
C GLN A 371 -13.56 -18.88 -6.47
N LEU A 372 -12.49 -18.78 -5.68
CA LEU A 372 -11.37 -17.89 -5.95
C LEU A 372 -10.16 -18.72 -6.38
N TYR A 373 -9.59 -18.35 -7.52
CA TYR A 373 -8.35 -18.93 -8.01
C TYR A 373 -7.33 -17.83 -8.28
N ILE A 374 -6.18 -17.89 -7.62
CA ILE A 374 -5.05 -17.00 -7.89
C ILE A 374 -4.24 -17.60 -9.05
N GLU A 375 -4.43 -17.05 -10.25
CA GLU A 375 -3.76 -17.55 -11.46
C GLU A 375 -2.28 -17.20 -11.47
N GLN A 376 -1.94 -15.97 -11.07
CA GLN A 376 -0.56 -15.51 -10.99
C GLN A 376 -0.44 -14.38 -9.96
N TYR A 377 0.74 -14.27 -9.37
CA TYR A 377 1.13 -13.16 -8.50
C TYR A 377 2.59 -12.79 -8.75
N THR A 378 2.84 -11.49 -8.89
CA THR A 378 4.15 -10.93 -9.25
C THR A 378 4.46 -9.74 -8.35
N TRP A 379 5.66 -9.73 -7.79
CA TRP A 379 6.15 -8.59 -7.02
C TRP A 379 6.65 -7.49 -7.96
N GLU A 380 6.29 -6.24 -7.65
CA GLU A 380 6.71 -5.04 -8.35
C GLU A 380 7.53 -4.15 -7.41
N ALA A 381 8.35 -3.27 -7.98
CA ALA A 381 9.09 -2.25 -7.21
C ALA A 381 8.15 -1.43 -6.31
N GLY A 382 8.60 -1.10 -5.09
CA GLY A 382 7.79 -0.35 -4.10
C GLY A 382 7.00 -1.25 -3.15
N PRO A 383 7.62 -2.35 -2.69
CA PRO A 383 7.01 -3.67 -2.39
C PRO A 383 5.50 -3.76 -2.68
N ARG A 384 5.13 -3.94 -3.95
CA ARG A 384 3.73 -4.14 -4.39
C ARG A 384 3.53 -5.56 -4.88
N LEU A 385 2.37 -6.14 -4.64
CA LEU A 385 2.02 -7.48 -5.13
C LEU A 385 0.87 -7.38 -6.11
N ASN A 386 1.15 -7.59 -7.40
CA ASN A 386 0.16 -7.65 -8.46
C ASN A 386 -0.32 -9.09 -8.62
N MET A 387 -1.63 -9.29 -8.72
CA MET A 387 -2.27 -10.59 -8.82
C MET A 387 -3.31 -10.60 -9.94
N HIS A 388 -3.38 -11.72 -10.64
CA HIS A 388 -4.53 -12.05 -11.47
C HIS A 388 -5.36 -13.11 -10.78
N LEU A 389 -6.59 -12.75 -10.46
CA LEU A 389 -7.55 -13.62 -9.80
C LEU A 389 -8.63 -14.02 -10.80
N LYS A 390 -9.13 -15.25 -10.67
CA LYS A 390 -10.31 -15.74 -11.36
C LYS A 390 -11.38 -16.05 -10.33
N LEU A 391 -12.57 -15.47 -10.52
CA LEU A 391 -13.75 -15.79 -9.72
C LEU A 391 -14.63 -16.75 -10.50
N PHE A 392 -15.01 -17.87 -9.87
CA PHE A 392 -15.86 -18.90 -10.45
C PHE A 392 -17.26 -18.90 -9.81
N PRO A 393 -18.32 -19.18 -10.58
CA PRO A 393 -19.67 -19.30 -10.06
C PRO A 393 -19.85 -20.49 -9.09
N ASN A 394 -20.86 -20.40 -8.22
CA ASN A 394 -21.12 -21.39 -7.19
C ASN A 394 -21.99 -22.53 -7.73
N ASN A 395 -21.40 -23.71 -7.95
CA ASN A 395 -22.12 -24.93 -8.39
C ASN A 395 -22.98 -24.74 -9.66
N THR A 396 -22.71 -23.68 -10.43
CA THR A 396 -23.33 -23.39 -11.72
C THR A 396 -22.23 -23.07 -12.71
N ASN A 397 -22.54 -23.20 -13.99
CA ASN A 397 -21.59 -22.95 -15.07
C ASN A 397 -21.37 -21.45 -15.35
N LEU A 398 -22.32 -20.61 -14.92
CA LEU A 398 -22.36 -19.17 -15.16
C LEU A 398 -22.79 -18.40 -13.90
N PHE A 399 -22.27 -17.18 -13.74
CA PHE A 399 -22.82 -16.19 -12.82
C PHE A 399 -24.13 -15.61 -13.37
N THR A 400 -25.02 -15.18 -12.47
CA THR A 400 -26.14 -14.32 -12.85
C THR A 400 -25.64 -12.88 -13.05
N ILE A 401 -26.31 -12.10 -13.89
CA ILE A 401 -25.94 -10.68 -14.14
C ILE A 401 -25.96 -9.85 -12.85
N SER A 402 -26.91 -10.12 -11.95
CA SER A 402 -26.98 -9.47 -10.64
C SER A 402 -25.74 -9.75 -9.80
N GLU A 403 -25.20 -10.97 -9.86
CA GLU A 403 -24.03 -11.38 -9.10
C GLU A 403 -22.73 -10.77 -9.65
N VAL A 404 -22.58 -10.74 -10.98
CA VAL A 404 -21.46 -10.04 -11.62
C VAL A 404 -21.43 -8.56 -11.21
N MET A 405 -22.61 -7.90 -11.20
CA MET A 405 -22.73 -6.51 -10.78
C MET A 405 -22.42 -6.32 -9.30
N ARG A 406 -22.87 -7.22 -8.42
CA ARG A 406 -22.55 -7.19 -6.98
C ARG A 406 -21.05 -7.27 -6.75
N LEU A 407 -20.38 -8.25 -7.35
CA LEU A 407 -18.93 -8.46 -7.22
C LEU A 407 -18.14 -7.26 -7.74
N ARG A 408 -18.49 -6.74 -8.91
CA ARG A 408 -17.86 -5.54 -9.49
C ARG A 408 -18.00 -4.33 -8.56
N GLN A 409 -19.20 -4.12 -8.00
CA GLN A 409 -19.45 -3.00 -7.08
C GLN A 409 -18.69 -3.14 -5.75
N LEU A 410 -18.57 -4.34 -5.19
CA LEU A 410 -17.80 -4.57 -3.97
C LEU A 410 -16.30 -4.32 -4.17
N LEU A 411 -15.75 -4.85 -5.26
CA LEU A 411 -14.34 -4.69 -5.60
C LEU A 411 -13.99 -3.22 -5.91
N ALA A 412 -14.81 -2.53 -6.70
CA ALA A 412 -14.60 -1.13 -7.08
C ALA A 412 -14.99 -0.13 -5.97
N GLY A 413 -15.89 -0.54 -5.06
CA GLY A 413 -16.42 0.31 -4.00
C GLY A 413 -15.48 0.53 -2.83
N TRP A 414 -14.29 -0.08 -2.84
CA TRP A 414 -13.32 -0.01 -1.75
C TRP A 414 -13.88 -0.49 -0.41
N GLN A 415 -14.83 -1.43 -0.46
CA GLN A 415 -15.52 -1.97 0.71
C GLN A 415 -14.81 -3.20 1.28
N ILE A 416 -13.72 -3.66 0.66
CA ILE A 416 -12.99 -4.83 1.14
C ILE A 416 -12.12 -4.45 2.33
N THR A 417 -12.32 -5.13 3.45
CA THR A 417 -11.47 -5.02 4.64
C THR A 417 -10.69 -6.32 4.79
N LEU A 418 -9.52 -6.38 4.14
CA LEU A 418 -8.56 -7.47 4.34
C LEU A 418 -7.84 -7.30 5.69
N SER A 419 -7.21 -8.37 6.18
CA SER A 419 -6.25 -8.27 7.28
C SER A 419 -5.20 -7.18 7.02
N ASP A 420 -4.85 -6.41 8.06
CA ASP A 420 -3.88 -5.29 7.99
C ASP A 420 -2.54 -5.73 7.37
N ILE A 421 -2.18 -7.02 7.48
CA ILE A 421 -0.94 -7.58 6.94
C ILE A 421 -0.88 -7.52 5.41
N PHE A 422 -2.02 -7.51 4.71
CA PHE A 422 -2.09 -7.36 3.26
C PHE A 422 -2.00 -5.89 2.83
N GLY A 423 -2.19 -4.96 3.76
CA GLY A 423 -2.14 -3.53 3.51
C GLY A 423 -3.25 -3.03 2.57
N PRO A 424 -3.14 -1.79 2.08
CA PRO A 424 -4.09 -1.27 1.12
C PRO A 424 -4.01 -2.03 -0.21
N TYR A 425 -5.15 -2.24 -0.84
CA TYR A 425 -5.22 -2.83 -2.18
C TYR A 425 -5.56 -1.79 -3.25
N GLU A 426 -5.72 -2.26 -4.49
CA GLU A 426 -6.19 -1.53 -5.65
C GLU A 426 -6.78 -2.51 -6.68
N LEU A 427 -7.92 -2.15 -7.27
CA LEU A 427 -8.51 -2.87 -8.38
C LEU A 427 -7.90 -2.34 -9.68
N LEU A 428 -7.18 -3.19 -10.41
CA LEU A 428 -6.56 -2.84 -11.69
C LEU A 428 -7.53 -2.96 -12.86
N ASN A 429 -8.28 -4.06 -12.87
CA ASN A 429 -9.28 -4.33 -13.89
C ASN A 429 -10.30 -5.37 -13.39
N PHE A 430 -11.45 -5.39 -14.05
CA PHE A 430 -12.50 -6.39 -13.87
C PHE A 430 -12.96 -6.84 -15.26
N THR A 431 -12.49 -8.00 -15.68
CA THR A 431 -12.68 -8.53 -17.04
C THR A 431 -13.92 -9.42 -17.07
N LEU A 432 -14.93 -8.95 -17.82
CA LEU A 432 -16.22 -9.64 -17.96
C LEU A 432 -16.15 -10.88 -18.86
N GLY A 433 -15.15 -11.01 -19.74
CA GLY A 433 -15.09 -12.11 -20.70
C GLY A 433 -16.41 -12.27 -21.47
N SER A 434 -16.93 -13.51 -21.52
CA SER A 434 -18.18 -13.85 -22.23
C SER A 434 -19.46 -13.31 -21.58
N TYR A 435 -19.40 -12.71 -20.39
CA TYR A 435 -20.55 -11.99 -19.82
C TYR A 435 -20.76 -10.62 -20.47
N GLY A 436 -19.77 -10.10 -21.22
CA GLY A 436 -19.80 -8.77 -21.82
C GLY A 436 -20.99 -8.53 -22.76
N ASP A 437 -21.40 -9.54 -23.54
CA ASP A 437 -22.50 -9.45 -24.50
C ASP A 437 -23.88 -9.44 -23.83
N ASP A 438 -23.96 -10.00 -22.61
CA ASP A 438 -25.19 -10.04 -21.80
C ASP A 438 -25.39 -8.74 -20.99
N PHE A 439 -24.42 -7.81 -21.02
CA PHE A 439 -24.60 -6.45 -20.51
C PHE A 439 -25.08 -5.53 -21.63
N PRO A 440 -26.14 -4.72 -21.39
CA PRO A 440 -26.44 -3.62 -22.29
C PRO A 440 -25.17 -2.79 -22.44
N THR A 441 -24.76 -2.53 -23.68
CA THR A 441 -23.71 -1.56 -23.97
C THR A 441 -24.10 -0.25 -23.31
N VAL A 442 -23.55 0.02 -22.12
CA VAL A 442 -23.22 1.39 -21.79
C VAL A 442 -22.24 1.74 -22.89
N VAL A 443 -22.75 2.47 -23.89
CA VAL A 443 -22.03 3.11 -24.98
C VAL A 443 -20.59 3.22 -24.55
N SER A 444 -19.69 2.50 -25.24
CA SER A 444 -18.26 2.76 -25.12
C SER A 444 -18.14 4.27 -25.10
N SER A 445 -17.72 4.83 -23.98
CA SER A 445 -17.65 6.27 -23.85
C SER A 445 -16.46 6.71 -24.69
N GLY A 446 -16.65 6.74 -26.01
CA GLY A 446 -16.09 7.72 -26.92
C GLY A 446 -16.63 9.10 -26.58
N LEU A 447 -16.65 9.44 -25.28
CA LEU A 447 -16.62 10.80 -24.82
C LEU A 447 -15.23 11.30 -25.22
N ASN A 448 -15.20 12.02 -26.33
CA ASN A 448 -14.03 12.72 -26.82
C ASN A 448 -13.33 13.39 -25.63
N LYS A 449 -12.00 13.35 -25.56
CA LYS A 449 -11.20 13.89 -24.44
C LYS A 449 -11.55 15.36 -24.11
N GLY A 450 -12.03 16.11 -25.10
CA GLY A 450 -12.59 17.46 -24.92
C GLY A 450 -13.98 17.53 -24.27
N ALA A 451 -14.81 16.50 -24.37
CA ALA A 451 -16.11 16.41 -23.70
C ALA A 451 -15.95 16.03 -22.22
N LEU A 452 -14.95 15.25 -21.84
CA LEU A 452 -14.65 14.99 -20.42
C LEU A 452 -14.08 16.24 -19.72
N ALA A 453 -13.15 16.95 -20.38
CA ALA A 453 -12.70 18.28 -19.96
C ALA A 453 -13.84 19.30 -19.94
N GLY A 454 -14.80 19.19 -20.88
CA GLY A 454 -16.03 19.96 -20.98
C GLY A 454 -17.07 19.64 -19.90
N ILE A 455 -17.13 18.41 -19.40
CA ILE A 455 -17.98 18.00 -18.28
C ILE A 455 -17.34 18.43 -16.96
N LEU A 456 -16.01 18.32 -16.80
CA LEU A 456 -15.29 18.90 -15.65
C LEU A 456 -15.42 20.42 -15.60
N THR A 457 -15.21 21.12 -16.73
CA THR A 457 -15.48 22.57 -16.78
C THR A 457 -16.96 22.87 -16.67
N GLY A 458 -17.85 22.05 -17.23
CA GLY A 458 -19.30 22.25 -17.20
C GLY A 458 -19.95 22.02 -15.84
N THR A 459 -19.52 21.03 -15.06
CA THR A 459 -20.00 20.77 -13.69
C THR A 459 -19.38 21.76 -12.70
N ILE A 460 -18.13 22.17 -12.91
CA ILE A 460 -17.50 23.26 -12.15
C ILE A 460 -18.18 24.60 -12.50
N ILE A 461 -18.47 24.90 -13.77
CA ILE A 461 -19.21 26.09 -14.20
C ILE A 461 -20.66 26.06 -13.71
N ALA A 462 -21.33 24.91 -13.71
CA ALA A 462 -22.69 24.77 -13.17
C ALA A 462 -22.70 24.95 -11.64
N ALA A 463 -21.71 24.43 -10.92
CA ALA A 463 -21.55 24.66 -9.48
C ALA A 463 -21.21 26.13 -9.17
N ILE A 464 -20.37 26.77 -9.98
CA ILE A 464 -20.05 28.20 -9.90
C ILE A 464 -21.29 29.05 -10.24
N ALA A 465 -22.07 28.68 -11.26
CA ALA A 465 -23.29 29.40 -11.65
C ALA A 465 -24.39 29.28 -10.57
N VAL A 466 -24.59 28.10 -9.99
CA VAL A 466 -25.52 27.91 -8.86
C VAL A 466 -25.05 28.70 -7.64
N SER A 467 -23.74 28.75 -7.36
CA SER A 467 -23.16 29.52 -6.27
C SER A 467 -23.29 31.05 -6.49
N VAL A 468 -23.02 31.54 -7.70
CA VAL A 468 -23.16 32.96 -8.08
C VAL A 468 -24.62 33.40 -8.07
N VAL A 469 -25.55 32.59 -8.58
CA VAL A 469 -26.99 32.88 -8.54
C VAL A 469 -27.52 32.88 -7.11
N SER A 470 -27.07 31.94 -6.27
CA SER A 470 -27.42 31.89 -4.84
C SER A 470 -26.88 33.11 -4.08
N THR A 471 -25.64 33.51 -4.37
CA THR A 471 -25.01 34.69 -3.76
C THR A 471 -25.70 35.98 -4.20
N LEU A 472 -26.06 36.11 -5.48
CA LEU A 472 -26.86 37.22 -6.00
C LEU A 472 -28.28 37.25 -5.42
N PHE A 473 -28.91 36.10 -5.18
CA PHE A 473 -30.22 36.01 -4.52
C PHE A 473 -30.16 36.43 -3.05
N ILE A 474 -29.10 36.03 -2.33
CA ILE A 474 -28.86 36.40 -0.94
C ILE A 474 -28.54 37.90 -0.84
N VAL A 475 -27.71 38.45 -1.73
CA VAL A 475 -27.39 39.88 -1.78
C VAL A 475 -28.60 40.72 -2.18
N ARG A 476 -29.43 40.26 -3.14
CA ARG A 476 -30.71 40.93 -3.48
C ARG A 476 -31.73 40.86 -2.33
N ARG A 477 -31.82 39.75 -1.59
CA ARG A 477 -32.67 39.65 -0.38
C ARG A 477 -32.17 40.55 0.76
N ARG A 478 -30.86 40.65 0.98
CA ARG A 478 -30.26 41.54 2.00
C ARG A 478 -30.35 43.01 1.62
N SER A 479 -30.23 43.35 0.34
CA SER A 479 -30.47 44.70 -0.20
C SER A 479 -31.93 45.12 -0.03
N LYS A 480 -32.89 44.24 -0.35
CA LYS A 480 -34.33 44.48 -0.11
C LYS A 480 -34.65 44.62 1.39
N ARG A 481 -34.03 43.83 2.28
CA ARG A 481 -34.19 44.01 3.75
C ARG A 481 -33.57 45.31 4.26
N ARG A 482 -32.44 45.78 3.69
CA ARG A 482 -31.85 47.10 4.03
C ARG A 482 -32.67 48.28 3.50
N THR A 483 -33.35 48.15 2.35
CA THR A 483 -34.26 49.19 1.83
C THR A 483 -35.59 49.24 2.58
N VAL A 484 -36.09 48.10 3.07
CA VAL A 484 -37.29 48.06 3.94
C VAL A 484 -36.99 48.58 5.36
N SER A 485 -35.81 48.30 5.92
CA SER A 485 -35.39 48.84 7.23
C SER A 485 -35.16 50.37 7.22
N ARG A 486 -34.76 50.97 6.09
CA ARG A 486 -34.60 52.43 5.97
C ARG A 486 -35.90 53.20 5.73
N ARG A 487 -37.02 52.54 5.39
CA ARG A 487 -38.34 53.18 5.22
C ARG A 487 -39.20 53.20 6.49
N SER A 488 -38.75 52.61 7.59
CA SER A 488 -39.46 52.61 8.88
C SER A 488 -38.81 53.50 9.96
N CYS A 489 -38.04 54.53 9.58
CA CYS A 489 -37.43 55.45 10.54
C CYS A 489 -37.40 56.92 10.04
N LYS A 490 -38.51 57.37 9.43
CA LYS A 490 -38.79 58.80 9.16
C LYS A 490 -40.31 59.04 9.14
N SER A 491 -40.97 58.89 10.29
CA SER A 491 -42.31 59.43 10.50
C SER A 491 -42.70 59.52 11.98
N VAL A 492 -41.83 60.03 12.85
CA VAL A 492 -42.24 60.61 14.14
C VAL A 492 -41.21 61.68 14.48
N PHE A 493 -41.57 62.96 14.31
CA PHE A 493 -41.17 64.12 15.12
C PHE A 493 -41.67 65.38 14.41
N ARG A 494 -42.91 65.73 14.74
CA ARG A 494 -43.47 67.08 14.59
C ARG A 494 -44.64 67.20 15.56
N GLN A 495 -44.35 67.57 16.80
CA GLN A 495 -45.17 68.44 17.64
C GLN A 495 -44.40 68.74 18.94
N ASP A 496 -44.43 70.03 19.26
CA ASP A 496 -43.93 70.78 20.42
C ASP A 496 -42.42 71.04 20.53
#